data_AF-A0A9P0KVM3-F1
#
_entry.id   AF-A0A9P0KVM3-F1
#
_cell.length_a   1.000
_cell.length_b   1.000
_cell.length_c   1.000
_cell.angle_alpha   90.00
_cell.angle_beta   90.00
_cell.angle_gamma   90.00
#
_symmetry.space_group_name_H-M   'P 1'
#
loop_
_entity.id
_entity.type
_entity.pdbx_description
1 polymer ?
#
loop_
_entity_poly.entity_id
_entity_poly.type
_entity_poly.pdbx_seq_one_letter_code
_entity_poly.pdbx_strand_id
1 'polypeptide(L)' 'MVQSCSAVNCCNRRIKHVKMKFHRIPTDPNRRKLWLHALRRENFTPTTKTVICEKHFTPEDYEPISKRT' A
#
# COMPACT_ATOMS: atom_id res chain seq x y z
N MET A 1 -17.89 -2.71 2.69
CA MET A 1 -16.73 -3.61 2.93
C MET A 1 -15.55 -2.77 3.37
N VAL A 2 -14.94 -3.08 4.53
CA VAL A 2 -13.81 -2.31 5.09
C VAL A 2 -12.51 -2.74 4.40
N GLN A 3 -11.66 -1.78 4.01
CA GLN A 3 -10.33 -2.08 3.45
C GLN A 3 -9.36 -2.46 4.58
N SER A 4 -8.69 -3.60 4.46
CA SER A 4 -7.63 -4.06 5.37
C SER A 4 -6.28 -4.05 4.68
N CYS A 5 -5.21 -3.87 5.46
CA CYS A 5 -3.86 -3.97 4.93
C CYS A 5 -3.59 -5.39 4.43
N SER A 6 -3.03 -5.51 3.22
CA SER A 6 -2.71 -6.79 2.59
C SER A 6 -1.31 -7.31 2.94
N ALA A 7 -0.51 -6.53 3.68
CA ALA A 7 0.82 -6.94 4.13
C ALA A 7 0.74 -8.11 5.12
N VAL A 8 1.75 -8.98 5.07
CA VAL A 8 1.87 -10.12 5.99
C VAL A 8 1.96 -9.61 7.42
N ASN A 9 1.24 -10.26 8.35
CA ASN A 9 1.19 -9.91 9.77
C ASN A 9 0.72 -8.48 10.07
N CYS A 10 -0.04 -7.85 9.18
CA CYS A 10 -0.62 -6.52 9.43
C CYS A 10 -2.13 -6.59 9.66
N CYS A 11 -2.57 -6.18 10.86
CA CYS A 11 -3.98 -6.15 11.24
C CYS A 11 -4.65 -4.78 11.04
N ASN A 12 -3.95 -3.82 10.43
CA ASN A 12 -4.49 -2.46 10.24
C ASN A 12 -5.68 -2.48 9.27
N ARG A 13 -6.76 -1.81 9.68
CA ARG A 13 -8.01 -1.68 8.91
C ARG A 13 -8.36 -0.21 8.78
N ARG A 14 -9.02 0.15 7.68
CA ARG A 14 -9.52 1.52 7.46
C ARG A 14 -10.66 1.82 8.43
N ILE A 15 -10.40 2.65 9.42
CA ILE A 15 -11.37 3.08 10.45
C ILE A 15 -11.76 4.53 10.17
N LYS A 16 -13.07 4.85 10.21
CA LYS A 16 -13.64 6.16 9.79
C LYS A 16 -13.06 7.37 10.52
N HIS A 17 -12.49 7.17 11.71
CA HIS A 17 -11.95 8.22 12.58
C HIS A 17 -10.43 8.16 12.76
N VAL A 18 -9.75 7.19 12.15
CA VAL A 18 -8.29 7.09 12.19
C VAL A 18 -7.72 7.66 10.90
N LYS A 19 -6.93 8.73 11.00
CA LYS A 19 -6.15 9.24 9.87
C LYS A 19 -4.99 8.29 9.60
N MET A 20 -5.29 7.22 8.86
CA MET A 20 -4.28 6.31 8.33
C MET A 20 -4.35 6.26 6.81
N LYS A 21 -3.23 6.47 6.14
CA LYS A 21 -3.16 6.37 4.68
C LYS A 21 -3.07 4.89 4.28
N PHE A 22 -3.76 4.59 3.19
CA PHE A 22 -3.75 3.28 2.54
C PHE A 22 -3.37 3.48 1.08
N HIS A 23 -2.29 2.84 0.67
CA HIS A 23 -1.72 2.94 -0.66
C HIS A 23 -2.17 1.75 -1.50
N ARG A 24 -2.63 2.03 -2.71
CA ARG A 24 -2.98 0.99 -3.68
C ARG A 24 -1.71 0.47 -4.34
N ILE A 25 -1.76 -0.78 -4.78
CA ILE A 25 -0.68 -1.33 -5.61
C ILE A 25 -0.53 -0.45 -6.86
N PRO A 26 0.70 -0.01 -7.19
CA PRO A 26 0.93 0.83 -8.36
C PRO A 26 0.56 0.10 -9.66
N THR A 27 0.16 0.88 -10.67
CA THR A 27 -0.08 0.38 -12.03
C THR A 27 1.22 0.18 -12.79
N ASP A 28 2.26 0.93 -12.45
CA ASP A 28 3.60 0.76 -13.01
C ASP A 28 4.10 -0.67 -12.76
N PRO A 29 4.45 -1.42 -13.82
CA PRO A 29 4.79 -2.84 -13.70
C PRO A 29 6.05 -3.09 -12.88
N ASN A 30 7.03 -2.18 -12.92
CA ASN A 30 8.28 -2.33 -12.18
C ASN A 30 8.05 -2.18 -10.67
N ARG A 31 7.39 -1.10 -10.25
CA ARG A 31 7.02 -0.88 -8.84
C ARG A 31 6.03 -1.94 -8.36
N ARG A 32 5.09 -2.36 -9.22
CA ARG A 32 4.14 -3.44 -8.89
C ARG A 32 4.86 -4.74 -8.60
N LYS A 33 5.86 -5.13 -9.40
CA LYS A 33 6.66 -6.34 -9.15
C LYS A 33 7.37 -6.28 -7.81
N LEU A 34 7.98 -5.14 -7.46
CA LEU A 34 8.64 -4.93 -6.17
C LEU A 34 7.66 -5.07 -4.99
N TRP A 35 6.47 -4.48 -5.11
CA TRP A 35 5.44 -4.58 -4.07
C TRP A 35 4.92 -6.01 -3.91
N LEU A 36 4.63 -6.69 -5.01
CA LEU A 36 4.16 -8.09 -4.97
C LEU A 36 5.21 -9.02 -4.36
N HIS A 37 6.49 -8.80 -4.70
CA HIS A 37 7.61 -9.51 -4.08
C HIS A 37 7.68 -9.25 -2.57
N ALA A 38 7.52 -7.99 -2.14
CA ALA A 38 7.52 -7.62 -0.72
C ALA A 38 6.35 -8.24 0.07
N LEU A 39 5.20 -8.48 -0.58
CA LEU A 39 4.07 -9.17 0.04
C LEU A 39 4.31 -10.65 0.30
N ARG A 40 5.33 -11.26 -0.33
CA ARG A 40 5.68 -12.68 -0.17
C ARG A 40 4.47 -13.62 -0.30
N ARG A 41 3.52 -13.28 -1.17
CA ARG A 41 2.37 -14.14 -1.48
C ARG A 41 2.53 -14.74 -2.86
N GLU A 42 2.66 -16.05 -2.90
CA GLU A 42 2.66 -16.81 -4.16
C GLU A 42 1.27 -16.75 -4.81
N ASN A 43 1.24 -16.69 -6.15
CA ASN A 43 0.02 -16.67 -6.97
C ASN A 43 -1.00 -15.58 -6.58
N PHE A 44 -0.53 -14.44 -6.06
CA PHE A 44 -1.40 -13.37 -5.62
C PHE A 44 -1.67 -12.35 -6.73
N THR A 45 -2.94 -12.27 -7.14
CA THR A 45 -3.42 -11.24 -8.07
C THR A 45 -3.95 -10.04 -7.28
N PRO A 46 -3.27 -8.88 -7.30
CA PRO A 46 -3.77 -7.70 -6.60
C PRO A 46 -5.06 -7.23 -7.24
N THR A 47 -6.05 -6.92 -6.41
CA THR A 47 -7.33 -6.34 -6.82
C THR A 47 -7.38 -4.86 -6.45
N THR A 48 -8.43 -4.16 -6.85
CA THR A 48 -8.68 -2.76 -6.45
C THR A 48 -8.82 -2.57 -4.93
N LYS A 49 -9.02 -3.65 -4.19
CA LYS A 49 -9.11 -3.68 -2.72
C LYS A 49 -7.78 -4.01 -2.04
N THR A 50 -6.78 -4.43 -2.80
CA THR A 50 -5.43 -4.69 -2.27
C THR A 50 -4.74 -3.38 -1.96
N VAL A 51 -4.63 -3.08 -0.66
CA VAL A 51 -4.04 -1.85 -0.15
C VAL A 51 -3.05 -2.15 0.97
N ILE A 52 -2.03 -1.30 1.10
CA ILE A 52 -1.01 -1.36 2.16
C ILE A 52 -1.10 -0.10 3.00
N CYS A 53 -1.07 -0.24 4.33
CA CYS A 53 -1.12 0.91 5.23
C CYS A 53 0.22 1.66 5.27
N GLU A 54 0.18 2.93 5.64
CA GLU A 54 1.37 3.80 5.68
C GLU A 54 2.50 3.32 6.59
N LYS A 55 2.21 2.45 7.57
CA LYS A 55 3.23 1.88 8.48
C LYS A 55 4.29 1.02 7.78
N HIS A 56 4.04 0.62 6.54
CA HIS A 56 5.02 -0.13 5.73
C HIS A 56 5.86 0.77 4.83
N PHE A 57 5.68 2.09 4.93
CA PHE A 57 6.43 3.07 4.15
C PHE A 57 7.16 3.99 5.12
N THR A 58 8.40 4.29 4.78
CA THR A 58 9.19 5.34 5.40
C THR A 58 8.89 6.67 4.72
N PRO A 59 9.18 7.82 5.36
CA PRO A 59 9.05 9.13 4.72
C PRO A 59 9.83 9.25 3.40
N GLU A 60 10.93 8.52 3.26
CA GLU A 60 11.80 8.51 2.08
C GLU A 60 11.17 7.77 0.88
N ASP A 61 10.20 6.88 1.13
CA ASP A 61 9.45 6.19 0.07
C ASP A 61 8.46 7.11 -0.66
N TYR A 62 8.19 8.29 -0.10
CA TYR A 62 7.30 9.28 -0.69
C TYR A 62 8.07 10.26 -1.56
N GLU A 63 7.60 10.44 -2.78
CA GLU A 63 8.10 11.52 -3.62
C GLU A 63 7.85 12.86 -2.90
N PRO A 64 8.88 13.73 -2.79
CA PRO A 64 8.70 15.03 -2.21
C PRO A 64 7.63 15.77 -3.02
N ILE A 65 6.72 16.44 -2.32
CA ILE A 65 5.73 17.30 -2.97
C ILE A 65 6.51 18.46 -3.59
N SER A 66 6.99 18.28 -4.83
CA SER A 66 7.55 19.37 -5.61
C SER A 66 6.45 20.41 -5.72
N LYS A 67 6.64 21.57 -5.08
CA LYS A 67 5.70 22.70 -5.20
C LYS A 67 5.51 22.94 -6.70
N ARG A 68 4.30 22.71 -7.20
CA ARG A 68 3.92 23.19 -8.53
C ARG A 68 3.96 24.71 -8.44
N THR A 69 5.03 25.31 -8.97
CA THR A 69 5.07 26.72 -9.32
C THR A 69 4.02 27.00 -10.39
#